data_AF-A0A376KYS1-F1
#
_entry.id   AF-A0A376KYS1-F1
#
_cell.length_a   1.000
_cell.length_b   1.000
_cell.length_c   1.000
_cell.angle_alpha   90.00
_cell.angle_beta   90.00
_cell.angle_gamma   90.00
#
_symmetry.space_group_name_H-M   'P 1'
#
loop_
_entity.id
_entity.type
_entity.pdbx_description
1 polymer ?
#
loop_
_entity_poly.entity_id
_entity_poly.type
_entity_poly.pdbx_seq_one_letter_code
_entity_poly.pdbx_strand_id
1 'polypeptide(L)'
;MTRRSRSREGNRLLTVEKGHKITGVLKGSLSEDVFQDRGTIAGSVHVDAVNNGGEGDGIQAYTAIKEILLAVEESKIALTPDGIQLQVGESTVIRLSKDGITIVGGSVFIN
;
A
#
# COMPACT_ATOMS: atom_id res chain seq x y z
N MET A 1 -17.42 1.79 -32.46
CA MET A 1 -18.68 1.59 -31.71
C MET A 1 -18.33 1.39 -30.24
N THR A 2 -18.48 2.41 -29.39
CA THR A 2 -18.05 2.32 -27.97
C THR A 2 -19.23 1.86 -27.12
N ARG A 3 -19.21 0.61 -26.64
CA ARG A 3 -20.22 0.13 -25.68
C ARG A 3 -19.93 0.77 -24.32
N ARG A 4 -20.81 1.67 -23.87
CA ARG A 4 -20.80 2.20 -22.51
C ARG A 4 -21.82 1.40 -21.69
N SER A 5 -21.36 0.51 -20.82
CA SER A 5 -22.20 -0.02 -19.73
C SER A 5 -22.12 0.96 -18.55
N ARG A 6 -23.27 1.48 -18.09
CA ARG A 6 -23.37 2.21 -16.83
C ARG A 6 -24.32 1.44 -15.92
N SER A 7 -23.84 1.02 -14.76
CA SER A 7 -24.69 0.57 -13.66
C SER A 7 -24.73 1.70 -12.64
N ARG A 8 -25.91 2.07 -12.15
CA ARG A 8 -26.06 3.17 -11.17
C ARG A 8 -26.11 2.68 -9.72
N GLU A 9 -26.64 1.48 -9.49
CA GLU A 9 -26.81 0.87 -8.17
C GLU A 9 -26.70 -0.66 -8.29
N GLY A 10 -26.43 -1.34 -7.17
CA GLY A 10 -26.44 -2.81 -7.05
C GLY A 10 -25.06 -3.46 -6.91
N ASN A 11 -25.07 -4.70 -6.42
CA ASN A 11 -23.86 -5.48 -6.19
C ASN A 11 -23.45 -6.23 -7.46
N ARG A 12 -22.13 -6.27 -7.75
CA ARG A 12 -21.58 -7.10 -8.81
C ARG A 12 -20.60 -8.12 -8.24
N LEU A 13 -20.96 -9.40 -8.33
CA LEU A 13 -20.06 -10.51 -8.04
C LEU A 13 -19.47 -11.04 -9.35
N LEU A 14 -18.16 -11.22 -9.41
CA LEU A 14 -17.45 -11.84 -10.52
C LEU A 14 -16.61 -12.99 -9.98
N THR A 15 -17.00 -14.22 -10.29
CA THR A 15 -16.27 -15.43 -9.90
C THR A 15 -15.58 -16.02 -11.12
N VAL A 16 -14.28 -16.29 -11.00
CA VAL A 16 -13.50 -17.05 -11.98
C VAL A 16 -12.94 -18.26 -11.26
N GLU A 17 -13.57 -19.42 -11.42
CA GLU A 17 -13.17 -20.65 -10.72
C GLU A 17 -11.84 -21.21 -11.23
N LYS A 18 -11.54 -21.01 -12.51
CA LYS A 18 -10.30 -21.42 -13.17
C LYS A 18 -9.97 -20.46 -14.31
N GLY A 19 -8.74 -19.94 -14.34
CA GLY A 19 -8.25 -19.02 -15.37
C GLY A 19 -7.62 -17.75 -14.78
N HIS A 20 -7.40 -16.74 -15.64
CA HIS A 20 -6.78 -15.47 -15.27
C HIS A 20 -7.71 -14.29 -15.57
N LYS A 21 -7.76 -13.31 -14.67
CA LYS A 21 -8.33 -12.00 -14.94
C LYS A 21 -7.19 -11.02 -15.17
N ILE A 22 -7.15 -10.41 -16.34
CA ILE A 22 -6.15 -9.40 -16.70
C ILE A 22 -6.89 -8.09 -17.00
N THR A 23 -6.45 -7.01 -16.36
CA THR A 23 -6.90 -5.64 -16.66
C THR A 23 -5.69 -4.87 -17.19
N GLY A 24 -5.80 -4.25 -18.37
CA GLY A 24 -4.71 -3.49 -18.98
C GLY A 24 -5.20 -2.17 -19.57
N VAL A 25 -4.44 -1.10 -19.34
CA VAL A 25 -4.65 0.22 -19.93
C VAL A 25 -3.38 0.61 -20.70
N LEU A 26 -3.45 0.57 -22.04
CA LEU A 26 -2.27 0.85 -22.88
C LEU A 26 -1.98 2.35 -23.04
N LYS A 27 -3.00 3.19 -22.88
CA LYS A 27 -2.89 4.66 -22.95
C LYS A 27 -3.97 5.27 -22.06
N GLY A 28 -3.60 6.27 -21.25
CA GLY A 28 -4.48 6.91 -20.26
C GLY A 28 -4.24 6.38 -18.86
N SER A 29 -5.24 6.51 -17.98
CA SER A 29 -5.15 6.11 -16.56
C SER A 29 -6.23 5.10 -16.17
N LEU A 30 -5.96 4.33 -15.13
CA LEU A 30 -6.94 3.55 -14.37
C LEU A 30 -7.19 4.28 -13.05
N SER A 31 -8.45 4.57 -12.73
CA SER A 31 -8.84 5.17 -11.45
C SER A 31 -9.93 4.32 -10.80
N GLU A 32 -9.82 4.11 -9.49
CA GLU A 32 -10.77 3.36 -8.69
C GLU A 32 -11.12 4.16 -7.43
N ASP A 33 -12.38 4.59 -7.30
CA ASP A 33 -12.88 5.27 -6.10
C ASP A 33 -13.59 4.25 -5.19
N VAL A 34 -13.02 3.98 -4.02
CA VAL A 34 -13.53 2.99 -3.05
C VAL A 34 -13.81 3.69 -1.73
N PHE A 35 -15.07 3.71 -1.29
CA PHE A 35 -15.50 4.51 -0.13
C PHE A 35 -15.40 3.80 1.22
N GLN A 36 -15.50 2.47 1.24
CA GLN A 36 -15.48 1.70 2.47
C GLN A 36 -14.17 0.95 2.67
N ASP A 37 -13.97 -0.14 1.93
CA ASP A 37 -12.81 -1.00 2.10
C ASP A 37 -12.32 -1.59 0.78
N ARG A 38 -11.00 -1.76 0.67
CA ARG A 38 -10.33 -2.45 -0.43
C ARG A 38 -9.36 -3.48 0.15
N GLY A 39 -9.80 -4.73 0.22
CA GLY A 39 -8.94 -5.86 0.58
C GLY A 39 -8.30 -6.56 -0.63
N THR A 40 -7.21 -7.30 -0.40
CA THR A 40 -6.64 -8.25 -1.35
C THR A 40 -6.08 -9.45 -0.58
N ILE A 41 -6.48 -10.65 -0.97
CA ILE A 41 -5.91 -11.91 -0.47
C ILE A 41 -5.24 -12.60 -1.66
N ALA A 42 -3.92 -12.76 -1.61
CA ALA A 42 -3.13 -13.32 -2.69
C ALA A 42 -1.91 -14.07 -2.14
N GLY A 43 -1.39 -15.06 -2.89
CA GLY A 43 -0.14 -15.73 -2.55
C GLY A 43 1.09 -14.84 -2.74
N SER A 44 1.06 -13.92 -3.71
CA SER A 44 2.03 -12.85 -3.87
C SER A 44 1.38 -11.61 -4.47
N VAL A 45 1.90 -10.44 -4.13
CA VAL A 45 1.50 -9.14 -4.70
C VAL A 45 2.76 -8.42 -5.15
N HIS A 46 2.79 -8.00 -6.41
CA HIS A 46 3.87 -7.22 -7.00
C HIS A 46 3.32 -5.88 -7.47
N VAL A 47 4.06 -4.81 -7.20
CA VAL A 47 3.74 -3.46 -7.68
C VAL A 47 4.98 -2.90 -8.35
N ASP A 48 4.88 -2.68 -9.66
CA ASP A 48 5.93 -2.09 -10.46
C ASP A 48 5.48 -0.72 -10.96
N ALA A 49 6.11 0.33 -10.43
CA ALA A 49 6.01 1.66 -11.00
C ALA A 49 7.14 1.81 -12.03
N VAL A 50 6.80 1.66 -13.32
CA VAL A 50 7.76 1.64 -14.43
C VAL A 50 7.84 2.98 -15.15
N ASN A 51 8.89 3.17 -15.97
CA ASN A 51 8.96 4.29 -16.90
C ASN A 51 7.95 4.11 -18.05
N ASN A 52 7.00 5.02 -18.18
CA ASN A 52 5.99 5.07 -19.23
C ASN A 52 6.02 6.37 -20.05
N GLY A 53 6.99 7.27 -19.79
CA GLY A 53 7.15 8.53 -20.50
C GLY A 53 6.09 9.59 -20.20
N GLY A 54 5.29 9.40 -19.14
CA GLY A 54 4.27 10.33 -18.67
C GLY A 54 4.71 11.20 -17.49
N GLU A 55 3.82 12.06 -17.01
CA GLU A 55 4.01 12.81 -15.77
C GLU A 55 3.80 11.91 -14.54
N GLY A 56 4.64 12.03 -13.51
CA GLY A 56 4.59 11.16 -12.33
C GLY A 56 5.20 9.77 -12.53
N ASP A 57 6.08 9.65 -13.52
CA ASP A 57 6.68 8.40 -13.95
C ASP A 57 7.44 7.66 -12.84
N GLY A 58 7.26 6.34 -12.75
CA GLY A 58 7.94 5.50 -11.75
C GLY A 58 7.57 5.73 -10.28
N ILE A 59 6.54 6.53 -9.98
CA ILE A 59 6.13 6.82 -8.59
C ILE A 59 5.10 5.80 -8.09
N GLN A 60 5.38 5.25 -6.90
CA GLN A 60 4.40 4.58 -6.06
C GLN A 60 4.14 5.44 -4.82
N ALA A 61 2.91 5.93 -4.67
CA ALA A 61 2.54 6.83 -3.59
C ALA A 61 1.42 6.24 -2.72
N TYR A 62 1.56 6.41 -1.41
CA TYR A 62 0.54 6.09 -0.43
C TYR A 62 0.29 7.33 0.43
N THR A 63 -0.97 7.71 0.58
CA THR A 63 -1.39 8.81 1.45
C THR A 63 -2.51 8.32 2.34
N ALA A 64 -2.33 8.41 3.64
CA ALA A 64 -3.31 8.02 4.64
C ALA A 64 -3.47 9.14 5.67
N ILE A 65 -4.68 9.30 6.18
CA ILE A 65 -4.99 10.34 7.19
C ILE A 65 -4.56 9.93 8.60
N LYS A 66 -4.35 8.64 8.84
CA LYS A 66 -4.15 8.08 10.18
C LYS A 66 -2.91 7.20 10.29
N GLU A 67 -2.78 6.20 9.41
CA GLU A 67 -1.70 5.22 9.54
C GLU A 67 -1.38 4.55 8.20
N ILE A 68 -0.09 4.32 7.95
CA ILE A 68 0.41 3.32 6.99
C ILE A 68 1.19 2.29 7.81
N LEU A 69 0.78 1.03 7.76
CA LEU A 69 1.39 -0.08 8.49
C LEU A 69 1.92 -1.14 7.51
N LEU A 70 3.20 -1.47 7.64
CA LEU A 70 3.83 -2.63 7.02
C LEU A 70 4.23 -3.60 8.12
N ALA A 71 3.75 -4.85 8.07
CA ALA A 71 3.96 -5.81 9.13
C ALA A 71 4.25 -7.21 8.58
N VAL A 72 5.24 -7.88 9.18
CA VAL A 72 5.50 -9.31 9.04
C VAL A 72 5.71 -9.85 10.45
N GLU A 73 4.69 -10.53 10.97
CA GLU A 73 4.68 -11.00 12.36
C GLU A 73 5.01 -9.86 13.34
N GLU A 74 6.08 -9.99 14.10
CA GLU A 74 6.55 -9.01 15.08
C GLU A 74 7.40 -7.87 14.49
N SER A 75 7.74 -7.94 13.20
CA SER A 75 8.46 -6.88 12.50
C SER A 75 7.46 -5.89 11.91
N LYS A 76 7.50 -4.63 12.35
CA LYS A 76 6.52 -3.62 11.95
C LYS A 76 7.18 -2.28 11.62
N ILE A 77 6.63 -1.61 10.61
CA ILE A 77 6.92 -0.22 10.25
C ILE A 77 5.58 0.50 10.24
N ALA A 78 5.41 1.50 11.09
CA ALA A 78 4.21 2.32 11.16
C ALA A 78 4.56 3.79 10.88
N LEU A 79 3.80 4.42 9.99
CA LEU A 79 3.83 5.87 9.76
C LEU A 79 2.50 6.44 10.23
N THR A 80 2.55 7.40 11.14
CA THR A 80 1.38 8.11 11.66
C THR A 80 1.62 9.62 11.61
N PRO A 81 0.60 10.47 11.85
CA PRO A 81 0.81 11.91 11.98
C PRO A 81 1.83 12.33 13.04
N ASP A 82 2.09 11.46 14.03
CA ASP A 82 3.03 11.74 15.12
C ASP A 82 4.48 11.40 14.75
N GLY A 83 4.70 10.58 13.72
CA GLY A 83 6.02 10.20 13.23
C GLY A 83 6.11 8.80 12.65
N ILE A 84 7.28 8.19 12.80
CA ILE A 84 7.60 6.87 12.21
C ILE A 84 8.11 5.95 13.32
N GLN A 85 7.65 4.70 13.33
CA GLN A 85 8.15 3.66 14.22
C GLN A 85 8.56 2.43 13.43
N LEU A 86 9.75 1.92 13.72
CA LEU A 86 10.24 0.63 13.27
C LEU A 86 10.46 -0.24 14.51
N GLN A 87 9.96 -1.47 14.50
CA GLN A 87 10.09 -2.37 15.63
C GLN A 87 10.29 -3.82 15.20
N VAL A 88 10.98 -4.59 16.05
CA VAL A 88 11.07 -6.04 15.99
C VAL A 88 10.81 -6.59 17.39
N GLY A 89 9.67 -7.26 17.57
CA GLY A 89 9.19 -7.67 18.89
C GLY A 89 8.91 -6.46 19.79
N GLU A 90 9.08 -6.65 21.09
CA GLU A 90 8.78 -5.61 22.09
C GLU A 90 9.98 -4.74 22.47
N SER A 91 11.20 -5.24 22.30
CA SER A 91 12.41 -4.64 22.91
C SER A 91 13.33 -3.90 21.93
N THR A 92 13.11 -4.05 20.62
CA THR A 92 13.90 -3.37 19.58
C THR A 92 13.01 -2.37 18.85
N VAL A 93 13.24 -1.08 19.11
CA VAL A 93 12.40 0.02 18.59
C VAL A 93 13.26 1.20 18.16
N ILE A 94 13.00 1.71 16.96
CA ILE A 94 13.45 3.02 16.49
C ILE A 94 12.21 3.88 16.27
N ARG A 95 12.11 5.00 16.96
CA ARG A 95 11.00 5.94 16.83
C ARG A 95 11.51 7.31 16.45
N LEU A 96 10.90 7.88 15.42
CA LEU A 96 11.13 9.23 14.93
C LEU A 96 9.88 10.04 15.20
N SER A 97 10.03 11.22 15.79
CA SER A 97 8.96 12.21 15.96
C SER A 97 9.45 13.59 15.56
N LYS A 98 8.57 14.60 15.70
CA LYS A 98 8.95 16.01 15.50
C LYS A 98 10.01 16.49 16.49
N ASP A 99 10.11 15.86 17.65
CA ASP A 99 10.98 16.28 18.74
C ASP A 99 12.34 15.57 18.72
N GLY A 100 12.49 14.50 17.93
CA GLY A 100 13.76 13.79 17.80
C GLY A 100 13.61 12.30 17.50
N ILE A 101 14.66 11.54 17.81
CA ILE A 101 14.78 10.11 17.53
C ILE A 101 15.15 9.37 18.82
N THR A 102 14.45 8.28 19.11
CA THR A 102 14.80 7.34 20.19
C THR A 102 15.14 5.97 19.61
N ILE A 103 16.23 5.37 20.10
CA ILE A 103 16.67 4.03 19.72
C ILE A 103 16.78 3.20 21.00
N VAL A 104 16.01 2.11 21.07
CA VAL A 104 15.99 1.17 22.18
C VAL A 104 16.22 -0.24 21.65
N GLY A 105 17.09 -0.99 22.32
CA GLY A 105 17.42 -2.36 21.95
C GLY A 105 18.16 -3.04 23.11
N GLY A 106 18.10 -4.37 23.18
CA GLY A 106 18.86 -5.12 24.19
C GLY A 106 20.37 -4.87 24.10
N SER A 107 20.89 -4.59 22.90
CA SER A 107 22.24 -4.06 22.68
C SER A 107 22.23 -3.13 21.46
N VAL A 108 22.91 -2.00 21.57
CA VAL A 108 23.00 -0.99 20.50
C VAL A 108 24.47 -0.70 20.25
N PHE A 109 24.91 -0.88 19.00
CA PHE A 109 26.28 -0.61 18.57
C PHE A 109 26.25 0.52 17.53
N ILE A 110 27.13 1.52 17.71
CA ILE A 110 27.30 2.67 16.81
C ILE A 110 28.79 2.75 16.47
N ASN A 111 29.14 2.89 15.19
CA ASN A 111 30.52 3.01 14.71
C ASN A 111 31.09 4.41 14.90
#